data_AF-A0A4R0P371-F1
#
_entry.id   AF-A0A4R0P371-F1
#
_cell.length_a   1.000
_cell.length_b   1.000
_cell.length_c   1.000
_cell.angle_alpha   90.00
_cell.angle_beta   90.00
_cell.angle_gamma   90.00
#
_symmetry.space_group_name_H-M   'P 1'
#
loop_
_entity.id
_entity.type
_entity.pdbx_description
1 polymer ?
#
loop_
_entity_poly.entity_id
_entity_poly.type
_entity_poly.pdbx_seq_one_letter_code
_entity_poly.pdbx_strand_id
1 'polypeptide(L)'
;MNFVTSEALISAMMSLIVISLINFVNQFFSYIVDLVVKFHQRNNAANLASQPIKFFVDNQTMLKRVATLIWFFGSGLMLYGIWLGG
;
A
#
# COMPACT_ATOMS: atom_id res chain seq x y z
N MET A 1 30.92 17.15 -14.80
CA MET A 1 30.12 17.32 -13.56
C MET A 1 28.62 17.34 -13.81
N ASN A 2 28.13 17.91 -14.93
CA ASN A 2 26.70 17.97 -15.26
C ASN A 2 25.98 16.61 -15.46
N PHE A 3 26.70 15.56 -15.85
CA PHE A 3 26.12 14.24 -16.12
C PHE A 3 25.69 13.50 -14.84
N VAL A 4 26.53 13.57 -13.80
CA VAL A 4 26.25 12.96 -12.49
C VAL A 4 25.07 13.66 -11.80
N THR A 5 24.95 14.97 -11.96
CA THR A 5 23.81 15.74 -11.42
C THR A 5 22.50 15.42 -12.13
N SER A 6 22.53 15.09 -13.43
CA SER A 6 21.31 14.70 -14.16
C SER A 6 20.82 13.30 -13.77
N GLU A 7 21.73 12.35 -13.56
CA GLU A 7 21.36 10.99 -13.12
C GLU A 7 20.79 11.00 -11.70
N ALA A 8 21.43 11.71 -10.78
CA ALA A 8 20.93 11.87 -9.41
C ALA A 8 19.55 12.56 -9.38
N LEU A 9 19.32 13.55 -10.25
CA LEU A 9 18.03 14.22 -10.38
C LEU A 9 16.94 13.26 -10.88
N ILE A 10 17.24 12.44 -11.89
CA ILE A 10 16.30 11.44 -12.42
C ILE A 10 15.96 10.41 -11.35
N SER A 11 16.94 9.87 -10.64
CA SER A 11 16.73 8.89 -9.55
C SER A 11 15.92 9.50 -8.39
N ALA A 12 16.14 10.77 -8.07
CA ALA A 12 15.34 11.48 -7.07
C ALA A 12 13.88 11.67 -7.52
N MET A 13 13.64 12.07 -8.77
CA MET A 13 12.29 12.20 -9.32
C MET A 13 11.56 10.84 -9.35
N MET A 14 12.24 9.79 -9.77
CA MET A 14 11.69 8.42 -9.78
C MET A 14 11.37 7.94 -8.36
N SER A 15 12.22 8.25 -7.38
CA SER A 15 11.98 7.95 -5.97
C SER A 15 10.71 8.64 -5.46
N LEU A 16 10.51 9.92 -5.79
CA LEU A 16 9.31 10.67 -5.41
C LEU A 16 8.04 10.08 -6.02
N ILE A 17 8.09 9.68 -7.30
CA ILE A 17 6.96 9.04 -7.99
C ILE A 17 6.60 7.71 -7.31
N VAL A 18 7.59 6.85 -7.04
CA VAL A 18 7.39 5.56 -6.38
C VAL A 18 6.82 5.74 -4.97
N ILE A 19 7.38 6.63 -4.16
CA ILE A 19 6.89 6.90 -2.81
C ILE A 19 5.44 7.41 -2.85
N SER A 20 5.12 8.30 -3.79
CA SER A 20 3.78 8.86 -3.94
C SER A 20 2.76 7.80 -4.35
N LEU A 21 3.10 6.97 -5.33
CA LEU A 21 2.25 5.87 -5.81
C LEU A 21 2.01 4.83 -4.72
N ILE A 22 3.06 4.41 -4.00
CA ILE A 22 2.92 3.40 -2.95
C ILE A 22 2.05 3.91 -1.80
N ASN A 23 2.22 5.16 -1.38
CA ASN A 23 1.37 5.76 -0.37
C ASN A 23 -0.09 5.87 -0.86
N PHE A 24 -0.30 6.27 -2.11
CA PHE A 24 -1.63 6.33 -2.71
C PHE A 24 -2.30 4.96 -2.75
N VAL A 25 -1.61 3.92 -3.22
CA VAL A 25 -2.13 2.55 -3.29
C VAL A 25 -2.40 2.00 -1.89
N ASN A 26 -1.55 2.29 -0.90
CA ASN A 26 -1.78 1.86 0.48
C ASN A 26 -3.04 2.52 1.10
N GLN A 27 -3.25 3.81 0.85
CA GLN A 27 -4.46 4.51 1.28
C GLN A 27 -5.70 3.99 0.53
N PHE A 28 -5.59 3.78 -0.78
CA PHE A 28 -6.68 3.24 -1.60
C PHE A 28 -7.08 1.83 -1.17
N PHE A 29 -6.11 0.96 -0.88
CA PHE A 29 -6.35 -0.37 -0.33
C PHE A 29 -7.09 -0.29 1.01
N SER A 30 -6.63 0.58 1.91
CA SER A 30 -7.30 0.80 3.20
C SER A 30 -8.75 1.27 3.04
N TYR A 31 -9.01 2.12 2.05
CA TYR A 31 -10.35 2.59 1.72
C TYR A 31 -11.25 1.49 1.17
N ILE A 32 -10.74 0.64 0.26
CA ILE A 32 -11.49 -0.50 -0.27
C ILE A 32 -11.86 -1.47 0.85
N VAL A 33 -10.92 -1.81 1.73
CA VAL A 33 -11.18 -2.69 2.87
C VAL A 33 -12.30 -2.11 3.73
N ASP A 34 -12.30 -0.81 4.00
CA ASP A 34 -13.36 -0.14 4.76
C ASP A 34 -14.71 -0.18 4.05
N LEU A 35 -14.71 -0.01 2.74
CA LEU A 35 -15.92 -0.03 1.92
C LEU A 35 -16.53 -1.44 1.93
N VAL A 36 -15.73 -2.48 1.74
CA VAL A 36 -16.16 -3.89 1.78
C VAL A 36 -16.72 -4.24 3.15
N VAL A 37 -16.01 -3.89 4.23
CA VAL A 37 -16.48 -4.12 5.61
C VAL A 37 -17.79 -3.40 5.87
N LYS A 38 -17.90 -2.11 5.52
CA LYS A 38 -19.13 -1.32 5.69
C LYS A 38 -20.29 -1.86 4.85
N PHE A 39 -20.02 -2.33 3.64
CA PHE A 39 -21.03 -2.94 2.78
C PHE A 39 -21.60 -4.21 3.41
N HIS A 40 -20.75 -5.11 3.90
CA HIS A 40 -21.19 -6.33 4.58
C HIS A 40 -21.92 -6.03 5.91
N GLN A 41 -21.45 -5.05 6.67
CA GLN A 41 -22.13 -4.62 7.91
C GLN A 41 -23.52 -4.04 7.65
N ARG A 42 -23.71 -3.25 6.58
CA ARG A 42 -25.00 -2.61 6.28
C ARG A 42 -25.99 -3.53 5.58
N ASN A 43 -25.54 -4.34 4.63
CA ASN A 43 -26.43 -5.09 3.73
C ASN A 43 -26.48 -6.59 4.01
N ASN A 44 -25.52 -7.15 4.75
CA ASN A 44 -25.38 -8.59 4.94
C ASN A 44 -24.97 -8.94 6.38
N ALA A 45 -25.62 -8.31 7.36
CA ALA A 45 -25.34 -8.51 8.78
C ALA A 45 -25.50 -9.97 9.22
N ALA A 46 -26.42 -10.72 8.59
CA ALA A 46 -26.64 -12.14 8.87
C ALA A 46 -25.45 -13.05 8.49
N ASN A 47 -24.60 -12.61 7.54
CA ASN A 47 -23.42 -13.35 7.09
C ASN A 47 -22.10 -12.81 7.69
N LEU A 48 -22.16 -11.84 8.61
CA LEU A 48 -20.98 -11.31 9.30
C LEU A 48 -20.23 -12.39 10.11
N ALA A 49 -20.96 -13.39 10.61
CA ALA A 49 -20.37 -14.50 11.37
C ALA A 49 -19.74 -15.59 10.48
N SER A 50 -20.05 -15.57 9.18
CA SER A 50 -19.56 -16.55 8.21
C SER A 50 -18.13 -16.21 7.80
N GLN A 51 -17.21 -17.16 7.97
CA GLN A 51 -15.88 -17.03 7.39
C GLN A 51 -15.99 -17.06 5.85
N PRO A 52 -15.17 -16.28 5.11
CA PRO A 52 -14.02 -15.51 5.57
C PRO A 52 -14.34 -14.06 5.98
N ILE A 53 -15.58 -13.58 5.79
CA ILE A 53 -15.95 -12.18 6.03
C ILE A 53 -15.70 -11.79 7.49
N LYS A 54 -16.02 -12.69 8.43
CA LYS A 54 -15.71 -12.51 9.86
C LYS A 54 -14.23 -12.16 10.11
N PHE A 55 -13.32 -12.84 9.42
CA PHE A 55 -11.88 -12.59 9.55
C PHE A 55 -11.50 -11.19 9.07
N PHE A 56 -12.06 -10.74 7.94
CA PHE A 56 -11.81 -9.40 7.40
C PHE A 56 -12.36 -8.29 8.30
N VAL A 57 -13.51 -8.51 8.93
CA VAL A 57 -14.15 -7.55 9.85
C VAL A 57 -13.38 -7.48 11.17
N ASP A 58 -13.12 -8.62 11.80
CA ASP A 58 -12.49 -8.68 13.12
C ASP A 58 -11.01 -8.27 13.08
N ASN A 59 -10.33 -8.52 11.95
CA ASN A 59 -8.89 -8.25 11.78
C ASN A 59 -8.60 -7.09 10.83
N GLN A 60 -9.58 -6.23 10.54
CA GLN A 60 -9.45 -5.09 9.62
C GLN A 60 -8.21 -4.23 9.91
N THR A 61 -7.95 -3.90 11.17
CA THR A 61 -6.77 -3.11 11.58
C THR A 61 -5.47 -3.87 11.36
N MET A 62 -5.45 -5.18 11.64
CA MET A 62 -4.28 -6.03 11.40
C MET A 62 -3.98 -6.15 9.90
N LEU A 63 -5.01 -6.37 9.07
CA LEU A 63 -4.89 -6.45 7.60
C LEU A 63 -4.31 -5.16 7.02
N LYS A 64 -4.79 -4.00 7.45
CA LYS A 64 -4.23 -2.71 7.04
C LYS A 64 -2.77 -2.55 7.44
N ARG A 65 -2.40 -2.92 8.67
CA ARG A 65 -1.02 -2.85 9.16
C ARG A 65 -0.09 -3.79 8.37
N VAL A 66 -0.49 -5.04 8.15
CA VAL A 66 0.28 -6.00 7.37
C VAL A 66 0.44 -5.52 5.92
N ALA A 67 -0.63 -5.02 5.31
CA ALA A 67 -0.55 -4.43 3.97
C ALA A 67 0.42 -3.24 3.95
N THR A 68 0.31 -2.31 4.91
CA THR A 68 1.23 -1.16 5.01
C THR A 68 2.68 -1.60 5.17
N LEU A 69 2.96 -2.64 5.97
CA LEU A 69 4.31 -3.20 6.10
C LEU A 69 4.81 -3.79 4.78
N ILE A 70 3.99 -4.57 4.07
CA ILE A 70 4.34 -5.12 2.76
C ILE A 70 4.65 -4.00 1.77
N TRP A 71 3.81 -2.97 1.71
CA TRP A 71 4.03 -1.80 0.86
C TRP A 71 5.29 -1.03 1.23
N PHE A 72 5.60 -0.92 2.52
CA PHE A 72 6.82 -0.28 3.01
C PHE A 72 8.09 -1.07 2.65
N PHE A 73 8.09 -2.40 2.82
CA PHE A 73 9.22 -3.21 2.38
C PHE A 73 9.36 -3.22 0.85
N GLY A 74 8.24 -3.26 0.13
CA GLY A 74 8.20 -3.12 -1.32
C GLY A 74 8.78 -1.79 -1.81
N SER A 75 8.45 -0.68 -1.15
CA SER A 75 9.02 0.63 -1.48
C SER A 75 10.52 0.68 -1.20
N GLY A 76 10.98 0.11 -0.09
CA GLY A 76 12.40 0.01 0.23
C GLY A 76 13.19 -0.74 -0.84
N LEU A 77 12.65 -1.87 -1.34
CA LEU A 77 13.25 -2.63 -2.44
C LEU A 77 13.28 -1.86 -3.76
N MET A 78 12.19 -1.17 -4.11
CA MET A 78 12.14 -0.36 -5.33
C MET A 78 13.11 0.83 -5.27
N LEU A 79 13.20 1.50 -4.12
CA LEU A 79 14.16 2.59 -3.90
C LEU A 79 15.59 2.08 -3.95
N TYR A 80 15.88 0.92 -3.34
CA TYR A 80 17.18 0.26 -3.46
C TYR A 80 17.55 0.03 -4.93
N GLY A 81 16.61 -0.48 -5.74
CA GLY A 81 16.82 -0.67 -7.17
C GLY A 81 17.10 0.62 -7.94
N ILE A 82 16.41 1.72 -7.61
CA ILE A 82 16.62 3.03 -8.26
C ILE A 82 18.00 3.63 -7.94
N TRP A 83 18.49 3.43 -6.72
CA TRP A 83 19.74 4.05 -6.26
C TRP A 83 21.00 3.20 -6.47
N LEU A 84 20.87 1.86 -6.50
CA LEU A 84 22.01 0.94 -6.58
C LEU A 84 21.98 0.03 -7.81
N GLY A 85 20.86 0.00 -8.54
CA GLY A 85 20.72 -0.72 -9.81
C GLY A 85 20.86 0.18 -11.05
N GLY A 86 21.11 1.48 -10.84
CA GLY A 86 21.46 2.44 -11.89
C GLY A 86 22.96 2.51 -12.13
#